data_AF-A0A8B8XEJ7-F1
#
_entry.id   AF-A0A8B8XEJ7-F1
#
_cell.length_a   1.000
_cell.length_b   1.000
_cell.length_c   1.000
_cell.angle_alpha   90.00
_cell.angle_beta   90.00
_cell.angle_gamma   90.00
#
_symmetry.space_group_name_H-M   'P 1'
#
loop_
_entity.id
_entity.type
_entity.pdbx_description
1 polymer ?
#
loop_
_entity_poly.entity_id
_entity_poly.type
_entity_poly.pdbx_seq_one_letter_code
_entity_poly.pdbx_strand_id
1 'polypeptide(L)'
;MMYRSVGFGTQSRGLKPWMIALIALLLTVVTVATGLLAHFLVSDQKMEYYHGTFKISDLQVKSNSGQSSPHQLKDLQEMSENLLLSSQTPELFKDGMDAGARYSSQQAFCQMNDVIQSQKLNPVPSPTSHKQPRDLLRVDEIFIDSALNKHYIKNQVVRLTPEEDGVTADVIMVFQFPSAELRAVRKRKIHSILNEKISNTRALSINASSVEVNAMSSSTGKLTVQACCGKRVVPLIMNRIMSGEIVVKSAWPWQASLQHNNTHQCGATLISNTWLVTAAHCFKNKANPHQWTVSFGTTINPPLMKRNIKRIIVHERYHSQAREYDIAVVQLSPSVTFTDEIRRVCLPEASVSFQPNSTVYVTGFGALFYGGESQNDLRETRLKIISDDVCKQPHMYGRDIKFGMFCAGYLEGIYDACGGDSGGPLVGKDLKDTWYLIGIVSWGDNCGQKNKPGVYTKVAYYRNWITSRTGL
;
A
#
# COMPACT_ATOMS: atom_id res chain seq x y z
N MET A 1 -32.25 -80.43 -18.68
CA MET A 1 -30.98 -79.65 -18.64
C MET A 1 -31.15 -78.53 -17.64
N MET A 2 -30.20 -78.42 -16.70
CA MET A 2 -30.17 -77.44 -15.62
C MET A 2 -30.02 -76.00 -16.15
N TYR A 3 -30.65 -75.04 -15.48
CA TYR A 3 -29.99 -73.76 -15.18
C TYR A 3 -30.44 -73.26 -13.80
N ARG A 4 -29.49 -73.22 -12.88
CA ARG A 4 -29.61 -72.62 -11.53
C ARG A 4 -29.49 -71.11 -11.66
N SER A 5 -30.48 -70.37 -11.16
CA SER A 5 -30.32 -68.96 -10.78
C SER A 5 -30.02 -68.90 -9.27
N VAL A 6 -28.78 -68.55 -8.93
CA VAL A 6 -28.38 -68.25 -7.55
C VAL A 6 -28.80 -66.81 -7.26
N GLY A 7 -29.87 -66.63 -6.49
CA GLY A 7 -30.25 -65.34 -5.94
C GLY A 7 -29.33 -64.97 -4.77
N PHE A 8 -28.52 -63.92 -4.95
CA PHE A 8 -27.85 -63.24 -3.84
C PHE A 8 -28.91 -62.39 -3.11
N GLY A 9 -29.47 -62.93 -2.02
CA GLY A 9 -30.25 -62.15 -1.07
C GLY A 9 -29.32 -61.39 -0.13
N THR A 10 -29.05 -60.11 -0.42
CA THR A 10 -28.43 -59.20 0.55
C THR A 10 -29.44 -58.85 1.63
N GLN A 11 -29.38 -59.55 2.76
CA GLN A 11 -30.17 -59.23 3.95
C GLN A 11 -29.52 -58.03 4.67
N SER A 12 -29.90 -56.81 4.31
CA SER A 12 -29.46 -55.62 5.07
C SER A 12 -30.15 -55.63 6.43
N ARG A 13 -29.43 -56.02 7.48
CA ARG A 13 -29.85 -55.77 8.86
C ARG A 13 -29.85 -54.26 9.09
N GLY A 14 -31.01 -53.63 8.93
CA GLY A 14 -31.21 -52.22 9.26
C GLY A 14 -30.88 -51.97 10.73
N LEU A 15 -30.13 -50.90 11.00
CA LEU A 15 -29.84 -50.47 12.36
C LEU A 15 -31.17 -50.18 13.08
N LYS A 16 -31.34 -50.74 14.29
CA LYS A 16 -32.50 -50.45 15.14
C LYS A 16 -32.58 -48.94 15.42
N PRO A 17 -33.78 -48.34 15.52
CA PRO A 17 -33.94 -46.89 15.70
C PRO A 17 -33.14 -46.29 16.87
N TRP A 18 -33.01 -47.01 17.99
CA TRP A 18 -32.22 -46.56 19.15
C TRP A 18 -30.71 -46.49 18.85
N MET A 19 -30.19 -47.34 17.94
CA MET A 19 -28.80 -47.28 17.52
C MET A 19 -28.55 -46.09 16.59
N ILE A 20 -29.52 -45.74 15.74
CA ILE A 20 -29.45 -44.54 14.90
C ILE A 20 -29.41 -43.29 15.78
N ALA A 21 -30.23 -43.23 16.83
CA ALA A 21 -30.23 -42.13 17.79
C ALA A 21 -28.89 -41.99 18.53
N LEU A 22 -28.27 -43.11 18.96
CA LEU A 22 -26.95 -43.11 19.59
C LEU A 22 -25.84 -42.65 18.63
N ILE A 23 -25.87 -43.11 17.38
CA ILE A 23 -24.91 -42.69 16.35
C ILE A 23 -25.05 -41.19 16.08
N ALA A 24 -26.28 -40.69 15.94
CA ALA A 24 -26.54 -39.27 15.75
C ALA A 24 -26.04 -38.44 16.93
N LEU A 25 -26.25 -38.89 18.17
CA LEU A 25 -25.75 -38.23 19.38
C LEU A 25 -24.22 -38.23 19.45
N LEU A 26 -23.56 -39.33 19.09
CA LEU A 26 -22.10 -39.39 19.02
C LEU A 26 -21.56 -38.44 17.95
N LEU A 27 -22.19 -38.39 16.78
CA LEU A 27 -21.79 -37.48 15.71
C LEU A 27 -21.97 -36.01 16.11
N THR A 28 -23.03 -35.64 16.82
CA THR A 28 -23.22 -34.27 17.31
C THR A 28 -22.20 -33.89 18.38
N VAL A 29 -21.87 -34.81 19.30
CA VAL A 29 -20.82 -34.58 20.30
C VAL A 29 -19.47 -34.39 19.62
N VAL A 30 -19.13 -35.21 18.62
CA VAL A 30 -17.88 -35.10 17.87
C VAL A 30 -17.82 -33.79 17.08
N THR A 31 -18.90 -33.37 16.41
CA THR A 31 -18.93 -32.09 15.66
C THR A 31 -18.84 -30.88 16.57
N VAL A 32 -19.50 -30.90 17.74
CA VAL A 32 -19.36 -29.85 18.74
C VAL A 32 -17.96 -29.82 19.33
N ALA A 33 -17.37 -30.97 19.68
CA ALA A 33 -16.02 -31.04 20.23
C ALA A 33 -14.96 -30.56 19.22
N THR A 34 -15.06 -31.00 17.96
CA THR A 34 -14.17 -30.55 16.88
C THR A 34 -14.38 -29.08 16.53
N GLY A 35 -15.62 -28.59 16.55
CA GLY A 35 -15.96 -27.17 16.36
C GLY A 35 -15.41 -26.29 17.48
N LEU A 36 -15.53 -26.72 18.74
CA LEU A 36 -14.94 -26.04 19.89
C LEU A 36 -13.41 -26.08 19.83
N LEU A 37 -12.81 -27.23 19.51
CA LEU A 37 -11.37 -27.36 19.36
C LEU A 37 -10.84 -26.46 18.24
N ALA A 38 -11.50 -26.44 17.09
CA ALA A 38 -11.16 -25.53 15.99
C ALA A 38 -11.34 -24.05 16.39
N HIS A 39 -12.42 -23.72 17.09
CA HIS A 39 -12.63 -22.38 17.63
C HIS A 39 -11.53 -21.99 18.62
N PHE A 40 -11.13 -22.84 19.56
CA PHE A 40 -10.03 -22.55 20.49
C PHE A 40 -8.67 -22.46 19.79
N LEU A 41 -8.41 -23.32 18.79
CA LEU A 41 -7.16 -23.29 18.02
C LEU A 41 -7.03 -22.05 17.11
N VAL A 42 -8.16 -21.51 16.61
CA VAL A 42 -8.19 -20.37 15.70
C VAL A 42 -8.41 -19.04 16.43
N SER A 43 -9.23 -19.02 17.48
CA SER A 43 -9.66 -17.80 18.18
C SER A 43 -8.66 -17.31 19.24
N ASP A 44 -7.72 -18.16 19.68
CA ASP A 44 -6.70 -17.80 20.70
C ASP A 44 -5.32 -17.41 20.11
N GLN A 45 -5.31 -17.07 18.81
CA GLN A 45 -4.12 -16.64 18.08
C GLN A 45 -4.00 -15.11 18.10
N LYS A 46 -3.01 -14.56 18.79
CA LYS A 46 -2.82 -13.10 18.95
C LYS A 46 -1.71 -12.56 18.06
N MET A 47 -1.97 -11.43 17.41
CA MET A 47 -0.94 -10.67 16.69
C MET A 47 0.05 -10.03 17.67
N GLU A 48 1.32 -10.33 17.46
CA GLU A 48 2.43 -9.77 18.21
C GLU A 48 3.43 -9.07 17.29
N TYR A 49 4.06 -8.04 17.86
CA TYR A 49 4.92 -7.12 17.14
C TYR A 49 6.29 -7.10 17.83
N TYR A 50 7.34 -7.22 17.03
CA TYR A 50 8.72 -7.23 17.48
C TYR A 50 9.52 -6.19 16.68
N HIS A 51 10.19 -5.29 17.38
CA HIS A 51 11.10 -4.32 16.82
C HIS A 51 12.49 -4.93 16.70
N GLY A 52 13.00 -5.07 15.49
CA GLY A 52 14.36 -5.51 15.19
C GLY A 52 15.22 -4.34 14.73
N THR A 53 16.44 -4.22 15.24
CA THR A 53 17.44 -3.23 14.81
C THR A 53 18.57 -3.97 14.11
N PHE A 54 18.90 -3.62 12.88
CA PHE A 54 19.89 -4.30 12.05
C PHE A 54 20.97 -3.33 11.59
N LYS A 55 22.23 -3.54 11.95
CA LYS A 55 23.35 -2.76 11.39
C LYS A 55 23.86 -3.42 10.11
N ILE A 56 23.82 -2.66 9.02
CA ILE A 56 24.25 -3.08 7.69
C ILE A 56 25.53 -2.32 7.36
N SER A 57 26.67 -3.01 7.36
CA SER A 57 27.97 -2.43 7.01
C SER A 57 28.23 -2.57 5.50
N ASP A 58 29.17 -1.82 4.93
CA ASP A 58 29.74 -2.08 3.60
C ASP A 58 28.75 -2.03 2.41
N LEU A 59 27.93 -0.97 2.33
CA LEU A 59 27.14 -0.68 1.12
C LEU A 59 28.08 -0.20 0.00
N GLN A 60 28.68 -1.14 -0.72
CA GLN A 60 29.47 -0.87 -1.94
C GLN A 60 28.55 -0.31 -3.05
N VAL A 61 28.35 1.01 -3.09
CA VAL A 61 27.76 1.69 -4.24
C VAL A 61 28.86 1.82 -5.31
N LYS A 62 29.01 0.79 -6.16
CA LYS A 62 29.89 0.87 -7.33
C LYS A 62 29.25 1.75 -8.40
N SER A 63 29.86 2.91 -8.66
CA SER A 63 29.55 3.75 -9.82
C SER A 63 30.10 3.11 -11.10
N ASN A 64 29.43 3.33 -12.22
CA ASN A 64 29.85 2.85 -13.55
C ASN A 64 31.12 3.54 -14.11
N SER A 65 31.96 4.18 -13.28
CA SER A 65 33.22 4.79 -13.71
C SER A 65 34.47 4.23 -13.03
N GLY A 66 34.37 3.19 -12.20
CA GLY A 66 35.56 2.57 -11.61
C GLY A 66 36.35 3.46 -10.64
N GLN A 67 35.69 4.48 -10.06
CA GLN A 67 36.25 5.27 -8.96
C GLN A 67 35.25 5.34 -7.80
N SER A 68 35.68 4.86 -6.63
CA SER A 68 35.03 5.07 -5.34
C SER A 68 35.11 6.56 -4.99
N SER A 69 33.96 7.24 -4.91
CA SER A 69 33.92 8.66 -4.54
C SER A 69 33.23 8.84 -3.18
N PRO A 70 33.91 9.44 -2.17
CA PRO A 70 33.33 9.84 -0.88
C PRO A 70 32.21 10.89 -0.97
N HIS A 71 31.94 11.43 -2.16
CA HIS A 71 31.04 12.58 -2.33
C HIS A 71 29.53 12.24 -2.17
N GLN A 72 29.08 11.01 -2.45
CA GLN A 72 27.65 10.68 -2.34
C GLN A 72 27.15 10.43 -0.90
N LEU A 73 28.03 10.00 0.01
CA LEU A 73 27.69 9.90 1.44
C LEU A 73 27.61 11.29 2.06
N LYS A 74 28.45 12.22 1.59
CA LYS A 74 28.37 13.65 1.90
C LYS A 74 27.08 14.29 1.40
N ASP A 75 26.63 13.99 0.19
CA ASP A 75 25.34 14.50 -0.31
C ASP A 75 24.15 13.98 0.52
N LEU A 76 24.20 12.72 0.98
CA LEU A 76 23.20 12.15 1.89
C LEU A 76 23.29 12.75 3.31
N GLN A 77 24.50 13.08 3.78
CA GLN A 77 24.72 13.79 5.05
C GLN A 77 24.23 15.25 4.97
N GLU A 78 24.59 16.01 3.93
CA GLU A 78 24.15 17.39 3.70
C GLU A 78 22.63 17.48 3.50
N MET A 79 22.02 16.48 2.85
CA MET A 79 20.56 16.37 2.75
C MET A 79 19.92 16.04 4.10
N SER A 80 20.54 15.20 4.93
CA SER A 80 20.03 14.91 6.28
C SER A 80 20.15 16.12 7.22
N GLU A 81 21.23 16.88 7.15
CA GLU A 81 21.49 18.07 7.98
C GLU A 81 20.57 19.24 7.60
N ASN A 82 20.35 19.47 6.30
CA ASN A 82 19.42 20.50 5.82
C ASN A 82 17.94 20.19 6.12
N LEU A 83 17.57 18.91 6.26
CA LEU A 83 16.23 18.48 6.67
C LEU A 83 16.05 18.46 8.20
N LEU A 84 17.09 18.15 8.98
CA LEU A 84 17.11 18.28 10.44
C LEU A 84 16.94 19.73 10.91
N LEU A 85 17.43 20.70 10.11
CA LEU A 85 17.21 22.14 10.34
C LEU A 85 15.74 22.56 10.21
N SER A 86 14.91 21.81 9.49
CA SER A 86 13.46 22.08 9.38
C SER A 86 12.63 21.51 10.55
N SER A 87 13.23 20.65 11.37
CA SER A 87 12.61 19.96 12.49
C SER A 87 13.26 20.32 13.83
N GLN A 88 13.59 21.59 14.06
CA GLN A 88 14.05 22.05 15.37
C GLN A 88 12.96 21.87 16.44
N THR A 89 12.96 20.69 17.06
CA THR A 89 12.86 20.49 18.51
C THR A 89 13.59 19.18 18.85
N PRO A 90 14.90 19.22 19.16
CA PRO A 90 15.58 18.10 19.78
C PRO A 90 15.31 18.17 21.29
N GLU A 91 14.49 17.28 21.84
CA GLU A 91 14.68 16.69 23.19
C GLU A 91 13.51 15.81 23.68
N LEU A 92 13.89 14.76 24.43
CA LEU A 92 13.10 13.86 25.29
C LEU A 92 12.24 12.75 24.65
N PHE A 93 12.92 11.65 24.29
CA PHE A 93 12.45 10.30 24.64
C PHE A 93 12.55 10.10 26.16
N LYS A 94 11.65 10.71 26.94
CA LYS A 94 11.34 10.29 28.31
C LYS A 94 9.83 10.36 28.50
N ASP A 95 9.30 9.37 29.21
CA ASP A 95 7.87 9.09 29.39
C ASP A 95 7.01 10.36 29.58
N GLY A 96 6.02 10.56 28.71
CA GLY A 96 5.05 11.65 28.88
C GLY A 96 4.35 12.26 27.65
N MET A 97 4.64 11.85 26.41
CA MET A 97 3.99 12.50 25.24
C MET A 97 2.51 12.10 25.04
N ASP A 98 1.65 13.07 24.71
CA ASP A 98 0.28 12.85 24.26
C ASP A 98 0.22 11.92 23.01
N ALA A 99 -0.85 11.14 22.88
CA ALA A 99 -1.06 10.18 21.80
C ALA A 99 -1.04 10.85 20.42
N GLY A 100 -1.53 12.09 20.31
CA GLY A 100 -1.49 12.89 19.08
C GLY A 100 -0.07 13.26 18.63
N ALA A 101 0.81 13.63 19.57
CA ALA A 101 2.21 13.97 19.29
C ALA A 101 3.05 12.74 18.90
N ARG A 102 2.82 11.60 19.56
CA ARG A 102 3.46 10.31 19.23
C ARG A 102 3.10 9.82 17.83
N TYR A 103 1.86 10.05 17.40
CA TYR A 103 1.40 9.66 16.07
C TYR A 103 1.97 10.55 14.96
N SER A 104 2.01 11.87 15.20
CA SER A 104 2.58 12.86 14.28
C SER A 104 4.06 12.58 14.00
N SER A 105 4.84 12.28 15.04
CA SER A 105 6.26 11.94 14.91
C SER A 105 6.44 10.62 14.15
N GLN A 106 5.70 9.57 14.49
CA GLN A 106 5.72 8.28 13.77
C GLN A 106 5.35 8.41 12.28
N GLN A 107 4.43 9.31 11.94
CA GLN A 107 4.02 9.60 10.57
C GLN A 107 5.14 10.31 9.78
N ALA A 108 5.79 11.31 10.38
CA ALA A 108 6.97 11.96 9.80
C ALA A 108 8.14 10.98 9.61
N PHE A 109 8.33 10.02 10.53
CA PHE A 109 9.39 9.01 10.45
C PHE A 109 9.17 7.99 9.32
N CYS A 110 7.96 7.46 9.14
CA CYS A 110 7.67 6.61 7.98
C CYS A 110 7.85 7.40 6.67
N GLN A 111 7.42 8.68 6.62
CA GLN A 111 7.63 9.55 5.45
C GLN A 111 9.11 9.73 5.09
N MET A 112 9.98 9.92 6.08
CA MET A 112 11.43 10.06 5.87
C MET A 112 12.07 8.80 5.25
N ASN A 113 11.56 7.62 5.63
CA ASN A 113 11.99 6.35 5.05
C ASN A 113 11.56 6.14 3.60
N ASP A 114 10.37 6.63 3.24
CA ASP A 114 9.82 6.55 1.89
C ASP A 114 10.70 7.36 0.90
N VAL A 115 11.25 8.50 1.36
CA VAL A 115 12.20 9.35 0.62
C VAL A 115 13.50 8.61 0.30
N ILE A 116 14.10 7.93 1.30
CA ILE A 116 15.37 7.20 1.13
C ILE A 116 15.21 6.00 0.17
N GLN A 117 14.06 5.34 0.16
CA GLN A 117 13.84 4.13 -0.64
C GLN A 117 13.47 4.42 -2.11
N SER A 118 12.78 5.53 -2.37
CA SER A 118 12.37 5.92 -3.73
C SER A 118 13.54 6.34 -4.63
N GLN A 119 14.67 6.79 -4.07
CA GLN A 119 15.90 7.13 -4.81
C GLN A 119 16.60 5.91 -5.43
N LYS A 120 16.25 4.67 -5.05
CA LYS A 120 16.87 3.43 -5.59
C LYS A 120 16.15 2.81 -6.80
N LEU A 121 15.15 3.50 -7.37
CA LEU A 121 14.26 2.97 -8.43
C LEU A 121 14.72 3.19 -9.89
N ASN A 122 15.97 3.59 -10.13
CA ASN A 122 16.50 3.73 -11.50
C ASN A 122 17.31 2.49 -11.94
N PRO A 123 16.75 1.53 -12.69
CA PRO A 123 17.56 0.59 -13.47
C PRO A 123 17.95 1.25 -14.80
N VAL A 124 19.23 1.60 -14.97
CA VAL A 124 19.81 1.80 -16.30
C VAL A 124 20.03 0.41 -16.92
N PRO A 125 19.59 0.14 -18.17
CA PRO A 125 19.82 -1.16 -18.78
C PRO A 125 21.28 -1.27 -19.27
N SER A 126 22.02 -2.25 -18.78
CA SER A 126 23.22 -2.76 -19.48
C SER A 126 23.26 -4.30 -19.37
N PRO A 127 23.68 -5.01 -20.44
CA PRO A 127 23.64 -6.47 -20.48
C PRO A 127 24.99 -7.06 -20.09
N THR A 128 25.33 -7.08 -18.80
CA THR A 128 26.42 -7.92 -18.30
C THR A 128 26.11 -8.35 -16.87
N SER A 129 26.52 -9.57 -16.53
CA SER A 129 26.28 -10.24 -15.25
C SER A 129 26.78 -9.41 -14.06
N HIS A 130 25.91 -8.59 -13.48
CA HIS A 130 26.21 -7.83 -12.28
C HIS A 130 25.12 -8.10 -11.22
N LYS A 131 25.54 -8.63 -10.07
CA LYS A 131 24.70 -8.71 -8.86
C LYS A 131 24.24 -7.28 -8.54
N GLN A 132 22.97 -7.01 -8.80
CA GLN A 132 22.33 -5.73 -8.49
C GLN A 132 22.25 -5.52 -6.96
N PRO A 133 21.95 -4.30 -6.47
CA PRO A 133 21.59 -4.01 -5.08
C PRO A 133 20.29 -4.69 -4.58
N ARG A 134 19.89 -5.82 -5.22
CA ARG A 134 18.70 -6.63 -4.99
C ARG A 134 18.69 -7.35 -3.63
N ASP A 135 19.80 -7.30 -2.89
CA ASP A 135 20.08 -8.14 -1.71
C ASP A 135 19.97 -7.36 -0.38
N LEU A 136 19.25 -6.23 -0.33
CA LEU A 136 18.99 -5.53 0.94
C LEU A 136 17.98 -6.32 1.80
N LEU A 137 18.50 -7.03 2.80
CA LEU A 137 17.84 -7.73 3.92
C LEU A 137 16.38 -8.17 3.65
N ARG A 138 16.21 -9.37 3.08
CA ARG A 138 14.89 -10.02 2.98
C ARG A 138 14.54 -10.74 4.28
N VAL A 139 14.09 -9.98 5.27
CA VAL A 139 13.63 -10.54 6.57
C VAL A 139 12.52 -11.58 6.37
N ASP A 140 11.70 -11.43 5.32
CA ASP A 140 10.70 -12.44 4.94
C ASP A 140 11.33 -13.82 4.72
N GLU A 141 12.40 -13.91 3.93
CA GLU A 141 13.06 -15.18 3.59
C GLU A 141 13.65 -15.87 4.84
N ILE A 142 14.14 -15.07 5.80
CA ILE A 142 14.67 -15.59 7.06
C ILE A 142 13.61 -16.42 7.80
N PHE A 143 12.38 -15.91 7.90
CA PHE A 143 11.34 -16.56 8.67
C PHE A 143 10.51 -17.57 7.86
N ILE A 144 10.32 -17.34 6.56
CA ILE A 144 9.66 -18.29 5.66
C ILE A 144 10.41 -19.63 5.64
N ASP A 145 11.75 -19.62 5.67
CA ASP A 145 12.55 -20.85 5.68
C ASP A 145 12.95 -21.30 7.10
N SER A 146 12.11 -21.02 8.10
CA SER A 146 12.39 -21.31 9.51
C SER A 146 11.24 -22.06 10.20
N ALA A 147 11.50 -22.53 11.42
CA ALA A 147 10.49 -23.12 12.30
C ALA A 147 9.33 -22.14 12.64
N LEU A 148 9.50 -20.83 12.40
CA LEU A 148 8.47 -19.81 12.61
C LEU A 148 7.65 -19.49 11.35
N ASN A 149 7.85 -20.16 10.22
CA ASN A 149 7.12 -19.89 8.96
C ASN A 149 5.60 -19.76 9.18
N LYS A 150 4.98 -20.75 9.84
CA LYS A 150 3.52 -20.78 10.07
C LYS A 150 3.01 -19.68 11.02
N HIS A 151 3.91 -19.01 11.74
CA HIS A 151 3.59 -17.93 12.67
C HIS A 151 3.96 -16.56 12.12
N TYR A 152 4.84 -16.51 11.11
CA TYR A 152 5.30 -15.26 10.52
C TYR A 152 4.24 -14.70 9.58
N ILE A 153 3.91 -13.42 9.76
CA ILE A 153 2.90 -12.75 8.94
C ILE A 153 3.54 -11.82 7.92
N LYS A 154 4.40 -10.91 8.39
CA LYS A 154 5.11 -9.92 7.56
C LYS A 154 6.16 -9.18 8.37
N ASN A 155 7.00 -8.44 7.67
CA ASN A 155 7.86 -7.42 8.25
C ASN A 155 7.61 -6.06 7.59
N GLN A 156 8.03 -5.00 8.26
CA GLN A 156 7.95 -3.64 7.77
C GLN A 156 9.20 -2.88 8.22
N VAL A 157 10.01 -2.40 7.27
CA VAL A 157 11.09 -1.45 7.58
C VAL A 157 10.45 -0.12 7.99
N VAL A 158 10.75 0.35 9.20
CA VAL A 158 10.13 1.55 9.80
C VAL A 158 11.12 2.70 10.00
N ARG A 159 12.43 2.44 10.07
CA ARG A 159 13.47 3.49 10.04
C ARG A 159 14.75 2.98 9.36
N LEU A 160 15.42 3.83 8.59
CA LEU A 160 16.78 3.65 8.08
C LEU A 160 17.59 4.86 8.55
N THR A 161 18.61 4.60 9.35
CA THR A 161 19.49 5.63 9.93
C THR A 161 20.88 5.46 9.33
N PRO A 162 21.39 6.44 8.57
CA PRO A 162 22.79 6.42 8.14
C PRO A 162 23.73 6.43 9.36
N GLU A 163 24.76 5.59 9.34
CA GLU A 163 25.86 5.59 10.31
C GLU A 163 27.20 5.76 9.54
N GLU A 164 28.29 6.11 10.24
CA GLU A 164 29.59 6.40 9.62
C GLU A 164 30.08 5.28 8.68
N ASP A 165 29.85 4.01 9.07
CA ASP A 165 30.30 2.81 8.33
C ASP A 165 29.13 1.97 7.74
N GLY A 166 27.93 2.55 7.60
CA GLY A 166 26.79 1.78 7.12
C GLY A 166 25.41 2.41 7.30
N VAL A 167 24.40 1.54 7.42
CA VAL A 167 23.01 1.94 7.67
C VAL A 167 22.41 1.03 8.73
N THR A 168 21.78 1.64 9.73
CA THR A 168 20.95 0.93 10.72
C THR A 168 19.52 0.89 10.23
N ALA A 169 18.95 -0.31 10.12
CA ALA A 169 17.56 -0.55 9.75
C ALA A 169 16.74 -1.00 10.96
N ASP A 170 15.70 -0.25 11.30
CA ASP A 170 14.69 -0.66 12.26
C ASP A 170 13.51 -1.29 11.51
N VAL A 171 13.13 -2.50 11.91
CA VAL A 171 12.14 -3.33 11.24
C VAL A 171 11.12 -3.84 12.25
N ILE A 172 9.84 -3.64 11.99
CA ILE A 172 8.76 -4.28 12.74
C ILE A 172 8.42 -5.61 12.10
N MET A 173 8.60 -6.69 12.85
CA MET A 173 8.21 -8.04 12.47
C MET A 173 6.89 -8.39 13.16
N VAL A 174 5.95 -8.91 12.39
CA VAL A 174 4.61 -9.28 12.85
C VAL A 174 4.47 -10.79 12.83
N PHE A 175 4.11 -11.35 13.97
CA PHE A 175 3.87 -12.77 14.13
C PHE A 175 2.48 -13.01 14.72
N GLN A 176 1.91 -14.16 14.40
CA GLN A 176 0.70 -14.67 15.00
C GLN A 176 1.05 -15.92 15.79
N PHE A 177 0.80 -15.89 17.10
CA PHE A 177 1.14 -16.98 18.01
C PHE A 177 -0.07 -17.38 18.87
N PRO A 178 -0.17 -18.65 19.31
CA PRO A 178 -1.09 -19.06 20.36
C PRO A 178 -0.80 -18.32 21.68
N SER A 179 -1.85 -17.91 22.39
CA SER A 179 -1.76 -17.15 23.65
C SER A 179 -0.97 -17.87 24.76
N ALA A 180 -0.95 -19.20 24.76
CA ALA A 180 -0.34 -20.03 25.81
C ALA A 180 1.20 -19.94 25.90
N GLU A 181 1.90 -19.49 24.84
CA GLU A 181 3.36 -19.42 24.86
C GLU A 181 3.87 -18.11 25.49
N LEU A 182 4.77 -18.22 26.47
CA LEU A 182 5.39 -17.06 27.11
C LEU A 182 6.11 -16.19 26.08
N ARG A 183 5.82 -14.89 26.10
CA ARG A 183 6.39 -13.88 25.18
C ARG A 183 7.91 -13.86 25.17
N ALA A 184 8.55 -14.14 26.32
CA ALA A 184 10.01 -14.24 26.43
C ALA A 184 10.59 -15.42 25.62
N VAL A 185 9.87 -16.54 25.54
CA VAL A 185 10.29 -17.73 24.76
C VAL A 185 10.22 -17.42 23.27
N ARG A 186 9.12 -16.78 22.84
CA ARG A 186 8.93 -16.34 21.44
C ARG A 186 9.99 -15.34 21.01
N LYS A 187 10.28 -14.33 21.84
CA LYS A 187 11.39 -13.38 21.63
C LYS A 187 12.73 -14.10 21.41
N ARG A 188 13.06 -15.08 22.26
CA ARG A 188 14.31 -15.87 22.14
C ARG A 188 14.35 -16.68 20.85
N LYS A 189 13.25 -17.33 20.47
CA LYS A 189 13.14 -18.08 19.20
C LYS A 189 13.38 -17.18 17.98
N ILE A 190 12.72 -16.02 17.93
CA ILE A 190 12.89 -15.03 16.84
C ILE A 190 14.34 -14.58 16.74
N HIS A 191 14.94 -14.18 17.86
CA HIS A 191 16.33 -13.71 17.90
C HIS A 191 17.32 -14.83 17.50
N SER A 192 17.11 -16.06 17.97
CA SER A 192 17.93 -17.22 17.58
C SER A 192 17.91 -17.48 16.07
N ILE A 193 16.73 -17.46 15.46
CA ILE A 193 16.57 -17.69 14.01
C ILE A 193 17.24 -16.58 13.20
N LEU A 194 17.08 -15.31 13.62
CA LEU A 194 17.74 -14.18 12.96
C LEU A 194 19.26 -14.35 13.01
N ASN A 195 19.84 -14.63 14.19
CA ASN A 195 21.29 -14.79 14.33
C ASN A 195 21.82 -15.97 13.50
N GLU A 196 21.12 -17.11 13.52
CA GLU A 196 21.49 -18.30 12.74
C GLU A 196 21.44 -18.05 11.23
N LYS A 197 20.35 -17.47 10.73
CA LYS A 197 20.16 -17.26 9.28
C LYS A 197 21.03 -16.13 8.76
N ILE A 198 21.21 -15.04 9.51
CA ILE A 198 22.08 -13.92 9.12
C ILE A 198 23.55 -14.35 9.09
N SER A 199 24.03 -15.09 10.09
CA SER A 199 25.41 -15.59 10.11
C SER A 199 25.72 -16.58 8.98
N ASN A 200 24.73 -17.38 8.55
CA ASN A 200 24.88 -18.32 7.44
C ASN A 200 24.73 -17.67 6.05
N THR A 201 24.21 -16.44 5.97
CA THR A 201 23.97 -15.76 4.69
C THR A 201 25.25 -15.07 4.22
N ARG A 202 26.01 -15.70 3.32
CA ARG A 202 27.21 -15.13 2.66
C ARG A 202 26.93 -13.87 1.81
N ALA A 203 25.68 -13.44 1.70
CA ALA A 203 25.24 -12.34 0.84
C ALA A 203 25.02 -11.00 1.57
N LEU A 204 25.06 -10.98 2.90
CA LEU A 204 24.76 -9.80 3.70
C LEU A 204 25.95 -9.43 4.59
N SER A 205 26.48 -8.22 4.43
CA SER A 205 27.42 -7.56 5.35
C SER A 205 26.70 -7.06 6.61
N ILE A 206 25.82 -7.88 7.17
CA ILE A 206 25.06 -7.56 8.38
C ILE A 206 25.77 -8.22 9.54
N ASN A 207 26.18 -7.41 10.50
CA ASN A 207 26.82 -7.92 11.70
C ASN A 207 25.76 -8.62 12.56
N ALA A 208 25.73 -9.95 12.53
CA ALA A 208 24.77 -10.77 13.28
C ALA A 208 24.79 -10.47 14.80
N SER A 209 25.93 -10.05 15.36
CA SER A 209 26.05 -9.69 16.78
C SER A 209 25.39 -8.35 17.15
N SER A 210 24.94 -7.56 16.16
CA SER A 210 24.30 -6.25 16.34
C SER A 210 22.77 -6.29 16.29
N VAL A 211 22.17 -7.47 16.07
CA VAL A 211 20.72 -7.59 15.84
C VAL A 211 19.96 -7.57 17.16
N GLU A 212 19.44 -6.40 17.54
CA GLU A 212 18.57 -6.30 18.72
C GLU A 212 17.13 -6.59 18.36
N VAL A 213 16.45 -7.44 19.13
CA VAL A 213 15.01 -7.69 18.97
C VAL A 213 14.31 -7.35 20.27
N ASN A 214 13.28 -6.52 20.23
CA ASN A 214 12.48 -6.12 21.39
C ASN A 214 10.99 -6.26 21.12
N ALA A 215 10.27 -6.84 22.06
CA ALA A 215 8.83 -7.06 21.90
C ALA A 215 8.07 -5.75 22.15
N MET A 216 7.13 -5.41 21.27
CA MET A 216 6.33 -4.18 21.36
C MET A 216 4.91 -4.44 21.84
N SER A 217 4.31 -3.47 22.54
CA SER A 217 2.88 -3.55 22.85
C SER A 217 2.06 -3.70 21.55
N SER A 218 0.99 -4.49 21.59
CA SER A 218 0.18 -4.72 20.37
C SER A 218 -0.41 -3.42 19.81
N SER A 219 -0.76 -2.45 20.67
CA SER A 219 -1.27 -1.15 20.24
C SER A 219 -0.19 -0.32 19.55
N THR A 220 1.00 -0.20 20.15
CA THR A 220 2.12 0.54 19.57
C THR A 220 2.58 -0.11 18.26
N GLY A 221 2.79 -1.42 18.23
CA GLY A 221 3.21 -2.12 17.00
C GLY A 221 2.20 -1.98 15.86
N LYS A 222 0.90 -2.09 16.17
CA LYS A 222 -0.17 -1.87 15.19
C LYS A 222 -0.16 -0.44 14.64
N LEU A 223 -0.06 0.57 15.52
CA LEU A 223 0.03 1.98 15.14
C LEU A 223 1.26 2.26 14.25
N THR A 224 2.44 1.74 14.61
CA THR A 224 3.67 1.93 13.82
C THR A 224 3.54 1.33 12.42
N VAL A 225 2.96 0.13 12.29
CA VAL A 225 2.72 -0.50 10.97
C VAL A 225 1.64 0.25 10.17
N GLN A 226 0.65 0.84 10.84
CA GLN A 226 -0.42 1.63 10.22
C GLN A 226 0.01 3.04 9.82
N ALA A 227 1.07 3.60 10.43
CA ALA A 227 1.59 4.93 10.12
C ALA A 227 2.34 5.00 8.77
N CYS A 228 2.86 3.86 8.30
CA CYS A 228 3.54 3.77 7.02
C CYS A 228 2.53 3.78 5.86
N CYS A 229 2.85 4.52 4.80
CA CYS A 229 1.95 4.69 3.67
C CYS A 229 1.99 3.51 2.71
N GLY A 230 1.03 3.51 1.77
CA GLY A 230 1.11 2.65 0.59
C GLY A 230 1.03 1.17 0.93
N LYS A 231 0.55 0.81 2.12
CA LYS A 231 0.39 -0.58 2.55
C LYS A 231 -1.07 -0.96 2.55
N ARG A 232 -1.35 -2.11 1.93
CA ARG A 232 -2.66 -2.78 1.92
C ARG A 232 -2.67 -3.87 2.99
N VAL A 233 -3.86 -4.19 3.50
CA VAL A 233 -4.04 -5.26 4.49
C VAL A 233 -4.20 -6.62 3.79
N VAL A 234 -4.80 -6.61 2.61
CA VAL A 234 -4.95 -7.79 1.75
C VAL A 234 -3.83 -7.77 0.71
N PRO A 235 -2.86 -8.73 0.76
CA PRO A 235 -1.93 -8.92 -0.33
C PRO A 235 -2.72 -9.23 -1.61
N LEU A 236 -2.26 -8.78 -2.77
CA LEU A 236 -2.78 -9.29 -4.04
C LEU A 236 -2.38 -10.77 -4.14
N ILE A 237 -3.18 -11.68 -3.55
CA ILE A 237 -2.97 -13.11 -3.74
C ILE A 237 -3.08 -13.36 -5.24
N MET A 238 -1.98 -13.83 -5.82
CA MET A 238 -1.90 -14.25 -7.21
C MET A 238 -3.02 -15.27 -7.47
N ASN A 239 -3.91 -14.91 -8.40
CA ASN A 239 -5.00 -15.68 -9.02
C ASN A 239 -6.42 -15.23 -8.63
N ARG A 240 -6.89 -14.12 -9.23
CA ARG A 240 -8.19 -14.00 -9.93
C ARG A 240 -8.33 -12.57 -10.48
N ILE A 241 -8.20 -12.39 -11.80
CA ILE A 241 -9.28 -12.19 -12.81
C ILE A 241 -9.48 -10.69 -13.13
N MET A 242 -9.82 -10.44 -14.40
CA MET A 242 -9.83 -9.18 -15.13
C MET A 242 -11.17 -8.44 -14.98
N SER A 243 -11.16 -7.11 -15.17
CA SER A 243 -12.30 -6.25 -15.55
C SER A 243 -13.21 -5.71 -14.42
N GLY A 244 -12.97 -4.48 -13.98
CA GLY A 244 -14.00 -3.59 -13.39
C GLY A 244 -14.76 -4.13 -12.18
N GLU A 245 -14.18 -5.11 -11.47
CA GLU A 245 -14.85 -5.82 -10.38
C GLU A 245 -15.06 -4.92 -9.16
N ILE A 246 -16.06 -5.28 -8.36
CA ILE A 246 -16.30 -4.65 -7.07
C ILE A 246 -15.11 -4.95 -6.16
N VAL A 247 -14.55 -3.88 -5.61
CA VAL A 247 -13.38 -3.95 -4.76
C VAL A 247 -13.69 -4.64 -3.44
N VAL A 248 -12.85 -5.61 -3.06
CA VAL A 248 -12.89 -6.22 -1.72
C VAL A 248 -12.56 -5.15 -0.67
N LYS A 249 -13.29 -5.17 0.46
CA LYS A 249 -13.00 -4.28 1.60
C LYS A 249 -11.50 -4.23 1.94
N SER A 250 -11.00 -3.05 2.32
CA SER A 250 -9.58 -2.78 2.64
C SER A 250 -8.58 -2.89 1.49
N ALA A 251 -9.01 -3.09 0.25
CA ALA A 251 -8.09 -3.18 -0.88
C ALA A 251 -7.42 -1.84 -1.22
N TRP A 252 -8.14 -0.71 -1.19
CA TRP A 252 -7.60 0.61 -1.54
C TRP A 252 -7.88 1.63 -0.44
N PRO A 253 -7.18 1.53 0.71
CA PRO A 253 -7.53 2.26 1.93
C PRO A 253 -7.30 3.79 1.84
N TRP A 254 -6.67 4.26 0.77
CA TRP A 254 -6.47 5.67 0.47
C TRP A 254 -7.54 6.28 -0.44
N GLN A 255 -8.42 5.46 -1.04
CA GLN A 255 -9.51 5.96 -1.87
C GLN A 255 -10.48 6.79 -1.03
N ALA A 256 -10.89 7.93 -1.58
CA ALA A 256 -11.95 8.74 -1.04
C ALA A 256 -12.94 9.19 -2.13
N SER A 257 -14.16 9.49 -1.71
CA SER A 257 -15.22 10.08 -2.53
C SER A 257 -15.43 11.53 -2.09
N LEU A 258 -15.25 12.48 -3.00
CA LEU A 258 -15.61 13.88 -2.83
C LEU A 258 -17.07 14.08 -3.24
N GLN A 259 -17.87 14.56 -2.30
CA GLN A 259 -19.30 14.76 -2.49
C GLN A 259 -19.65 16.24 -2.36
N HIS A 260 -20.30 16.81 -3.39
CA HIS A 260 -20.89 18.15 -3.34
C HIS A 260 -22.39 17.99 -3.06
N ASN A 261 -22.89 18.64 -2.00
CA ASN A 261 -24.29 18.51 -1.56
C ASN A 261 -24.75 17.04 -1.41
N ASN A 262 -23.88 16.18 -0.85
CA ASN A 262 -24.09 14.72 -0.66
C ASN A 262 -24.15 13.86 -1.94
N THR A 263 -23.88 14.44 -3.10
CA THR A 263 -23.75 13.70 -4.36
C THR A 263 -22.29 13.53 -4.73
N HIS A 264 -21.88 12.31 -5.06
CA HIS A 264 -20.52 12.07 -5.55
C HIS A 264 -20.23 12.89 -6.81
N GLN A 265 -19.05 13.50 -6.87
CA GLN A 265 -18.60 14.28 -8.02
C GLN A 265 -17.24 13.83 -8.53
N CYS A 266 -16.33 13.50 -7.61
CA CYS A 266 -14.96 13.14 -7.91
C CYS A 266 -14.42 12.13 -6.90
N GLY A 267 -13.38 11.40 -7.30
CA GLY A 267 -12.47 10.73 -6.38
C GLY A 267 -11.49 11.70 -5.71
N ALA A 268 -10.84 11.21 -4.66
CA ALA A 268 -9.67 11.83 -4.05
C ALA A 268 -8.79 10.76 -3.41
N THR A 269 -7.56 11.14 -3.06
CA THR A 269 -6.59 10.21 -2.49
C THR A 269 -6.04 10.74 -1.18
N LEU A 270 -6.14 9.93 -0.12
CA LEU A 270 -5.61 10.25 1.20
C LEU A 270 -4.07 10.19 1.22
N ILE A 271 -3.42 11.31 1.52
CA ILE A 271 -1.94 11.44 1.55
C ILE A 271 -1.40 11.73 2.96
N SER A 272 -2.27 12.12 3.90
CA SER A 272 -2.00 12.17 5.34
C SER A 272 -3.27 11.95 6.15
N ASN A 273 -3.21 12.06 7.48
CA ASN A 273 -4.41 12.03 8.33
C ASN A 273 -5.31 13.27 8.19
N THR A 274 -4.87 14.31 7.48
CA THR A 274 -5.59 15.59 7.32
C THR A 274 -5.64 16.08 5.88
N TRP A 275 -4.88 15.50 4.96
CA TRP A 275 -4.76 15.96 3.59
C TRP A 275 -5.13 14.89 2.57
N LEU A 276 -5.90 15.31 1.57
CA LEU A 276 -6.10 14.57 0.32
C LEU A 276 -5.53 15.35 -0.86
N VAL A 277 -5.24 14.64 -1.93
CA VAL A 277 -4.98 15.19 -3.27
C VAL A 277 -6.05 14.71 -4.25
N THR A 278 -6.42 15.57 -5.19
CA THR A 278 -7.46 15.34 -6.21
C THR A 278 -7.20 16.23 -7.42
N ALA A 279 -8.10 16.24 -8.39
CA ALA A 279 -8.04 17.09 -9.57
C ALA A 279 -8.58 18.50 -9.30
N ALA A 280 -8.00 19.52 -9.92
CA ALA A 280 -8.44 20.90 -9.79
C ALA A 280 -9.83 21.12 -10.39
N HIS A 281 -10.12 20.45 -11.51
CA HIS A 281 -11.38 20.63 -12.23
C HIS A 281 -12.61 20.24 -11.42
N CYS A 282 -12.47 19.39 -10.40
CA CYS A 282 -13.52 19.02 -9.46
C CYS A 282 -14.12 20.22 -8.72
N PHE A 283 -13.34 21.28 -8.51
CA PHE A 283 -13.75 22.47 -7.75
C PHE A 283 -14.06 23.68 -8.63
N LYS A 284 -14.07 23.53 -9.95
CA LYS A 284 -14.38 24.63 -10.88
C LYS A 284 -15.74 25.24 -10.55
N ASN A 285 -15.74 26.52 -10.18
CA ASN A 285 -16.94 27.29 -9.76
C ASN A 285 -17.67 26.73 -8.53
N LYS A 286 -17.06 25.80 -7.78
CA LYS A 286 -17.66 25.12 -6.62
C LYS A 286 -16.67 25.04 -5.46
N ALA A 287 -15.83 26.05 -5.24
CA ALA A 287 -14.73 25.95 -4.27
C ALA A 287 -15.13 26.17 -2.80
N ASN A 288 -16.42 26.37 -2.47
CA ASN A 288 -16.86 26.58 -1.09
C ASN A 288 -16.78 25.28 -0.26
N PRO A 289 -15.87 25.16 0.72
CA PRO A 289 -15.65 23.91 1.46
C PRO A 289 -16.89 23.39 2.20
N HIS A 290 -17.80 24.27 2.63
CA HIS A 290 -18.99 23.88 3.39
C HIS A 290 -20.01 23.08 2.59
N GLN A 291 -19.95 23.15 1.25
CA GLN A 291 -20.81 22.37 0.37
C GLN A 291 -20.21 21.00 0.03
N TRP A 292 -19.01 20.71 0.52
CA TRP A 292 -18.29 19.48 0.22
C TRP A 292 -18.05 18.63 1.45
N THR A 293 -18.10 17.33 1.23
CA THR A 293 -17.72 16.33 2.22
C THR A 293 -16.87 15.24 1.57
N VAL A 294 -16.10 14.54 2.40
CA VAL A 294 -15.25 13.42 2.00
C VAL A 294 -15.76 12.16 2.67
N SER A 295 -15.97 11.11 1.89
CA SER A 295 -16.34 9.78 2.39
C SER A 295 -15.23 8.77 2.10
N PHE A 296 -14.98 7.87 3.05
CA PHE A 296 -14.01 6.77 2.96
C PHE A 296 -14.73 5.42 3.04
N GLY A 297 -14.03 4.38 2.58
CA GLY A 297 -14.53 3.00 2.50
C GLY A 297 -14.77 2.57 1.05
N THR A 298 -15.36 1.38 0.88
CA THR A 298 -15.68 0.81 -0.44
C THR A 298 -17.08 1.17 -0.94
N THR A 299 -17.85 1.92 -0.16
CA THR A 299 -19.22 2.36 -0.50
C THR A 299 -19.38 3.85 -0.25
N ILE A 300 -20.11 4.54 -1.12
CA ILE A 300 -20.45 5.97 -0.95
C ILE A 300 -21.56 6.12 0.10
N ASN A 301 -22.58 5.26 0.04
CA ASN A 301 -23.73 5.27 0.93
C ASN A 301 -24.16 3.84 1.31
N PRO A 302 -24.16 3.45 2.60
CA PRO A 302 -23.56 4.20 3.71
C PRO A 302 -22.02 4.19 3.60
N PRO A 303 -21.33 5.30 3.92
CA PRO A 303 -19.87 5.34 3.95
C PRO A 303 -19.34 4.71 5.25
N LEU A 304 -18.10 4.20 5.20
CA LEU A 304 -17.39 3.75 6.42
C LEU A 304 -17.10 4.95 7.35
N MET A 305 -16.70 6.07 6.76
CA MET A 305 -16.39 7.29 7.49
C MET A 305 -16.66 8.51 6.61
N LYS A 306 -17.24 9.56 7.20
CA LYS A 306 -17.44 10.86 6.55
C LYS A 306 -16.68 11.97 7.29
N ARG A 307 -16.16 12.95 6.55
CA ARG A 307 -15.42 14.11 7.07
C ARG A 307 -15.81 15.40 6.35
N ASN A 308 -15.78 16.49 7.10
CA ASN A 308 -15.94 17.83 6.56
C ASN A 308 -14.61 18.35 6.01
N ILE A 309 -14.71 19.29 5.08
CA ILE A 309 -13.56 19.95 4.48
C ILE A 309 -13.33 21.30 5.16
N LYS A 310 -12.10 21.51 5.64
CA LYS A 310 -11.64 22.79 6.20
C LYS A 310 -11.24 23.76 5.11
N ARG A 311 -10.49 23.28 4.11
CA ARG A 311 -9.89 24.11 3.07
C ARG A 311 -9.70 23.32 1.79
N ILE A 312 -9.91 23.99 0.66
CA ILE A 312 -9.62 23.49 -0.69
C ILE A 312 -8.57 24.43 -1.29
N ILE A 313 -7.47 23.87 -1.82
CA ILE A 313 -6.41 24.62 -2.48
C ILE A 313 -6.27 24.07 -3.90
N VAL A 314 -6.70 24.85 -4.87
CA VAL A 314 -6.52 24.56 -6.30
C VAL A 314 -5.18 25.12 -6.76
N HIS A 315 -4.48 24.41 -7.65
CA HIS A 315 -3.24 24.92 -8.22
C HIS A 315 -3.46 26.28 -8.89
N GLU A 316 -2.59 27.25 -8.62
CA GLU A 316 -2.80 28.68 -8.94
C GLU A 316 -2.77 28.94 -10.46
N ARG A 317 -2.06 28.06 -11.18
CA ARG A 317 -1.96 28.05 -12.64
C ARG A 317 -3.03 27.20 -13.34
N TYR A 318 -3.97 26.60 -12.60
CA TYR A 318 -5.03 25.82 -13.23
C TYR A 318 -6.02 26.73 -13.96
N HIS A 319 -6.19 26.50 -15.26
CA HIS A 319 -7.24 27.11 -16.06
C HIS A 319 -7.88 26.05 -16.96
N SER A 320 -9.21 25.98 -16.96
CA SER A 320 -9.93 24.83 -17.53
C SER A 320 -9.73 24.61 -19.03
N GLN A 321 -9.25 25.61 -19.75
CA GLN A 321 -9.03 25.51 -21.20
C GLN A 321 -7.76 24.74 -21.55
N ALA A 322 -6.67 24.86 -20.78
CA ALA A 322 -5.42 24.14 -21.09
C ALA A 322 -5.34 22.74 -20.46
N ARG A 323 -6.20 22.44 -19.48
CA ARG A 323 -6.17 21.17 -18.71
C ARG A 323 -4.83 20.91 -17.98
N GLU A 324 -3.85 21.81 -18.10
CA GLU A 324 -2.60 21.84 -17.33
C GLU A 324 -2.88 22.19 -15.87
N TYR A 325 -1.98 21.76 -14.98
CA TYR A 325 -2.07 22.03 -13.54
C TYR A 325 -3.36 21.48 -12.91
N ASP A 326 -3.91 20.39 -13.44
CA ASP A 326 -5.14 19.77 -12.92
C ASP A 326 -4.89 18.99 -11.62
N ILE A 327 -4.59 19.74 -10.56
CA ILE A 327 -4.31 19.25 -9.22
C ILE A 327 -4.85 20.20 -8.15
N ALA A 328 -5.41 19.62 -7.09
CA ALA A 328 -5.83 20.32 -5.90
C ALA A 328 -5.51 19.50 -4.65
N VAL A 329 -5.31 20.17 -3.52
CA VAL A 329 -5.22 19.53 -2.20
C VAL A 329 -6.38 19.97 -1.31
N VAL A 330 -6.87 19.05 -0.51
CA VAL A 330 -8.05 19.20 0.34
C VAL A 330 -7.66 18.91 1.78
N GLN A 331 -7.91 19.87 2.67
CA GLN A 331 -7.66 19.71 4.09
C GLN A 331 -8.95 19.32 4.82
N LEU A 332 -8.90 18.24 5.58
CA LEU A 332 -9.99 17.74 6.41
C LEU A 332 -10.06 18.45 7.77
N SER A 333 -11.26 18.51 8.34
CA SER A 333 -11.46 18.76 9.77
C SER A 333 -12.76 18.08 10.24
N PRO A 334 -12.72 17.17 11.23
CA PRO A 334 -11.53 16.69 11.96
C PRO A 334 -10.63 15.77 11.12
N SER A 335 -9.46 15.41 11.64
CA SER A 335 -8.57 14.42 11.01
C SER A 335 -9.22 13.02 10.91
N VAL A 336 -8.65 12.17 10.08
CA VAL A 336 -8.97 10.74 10.04
C VAL A 336 -8.03 9.95 10.95
N THR A 337 -8.57 8.91 11.56
CA THR A 337 -7.79 7.91 12.29
C THR A 337 -7.45 6.79 11.32
N PHE A 338 -6.17 6.42 11.17
CA PHE A 338 -5.82 5.30 10.30
C PHE A 338 -6.29 3.98 10.89
N THR A 339 -6.80 3.13 10.01
CA THR A 339 -7.29 1.78 10.31
C THR A 339 -6.77 0.83 9.23
N ASP A 340 -7.28 -0.39 9.21
CA ASP A 340 -6.98 -1.34 8.14
C ASP A 340 -7.71 -0.97 6.82
N GLU A 341 -8.79 -0.18 6.91
CA GLU A 341 -9.61 0.28 5.78
C GLU A 341 -9.35 1.74 5.38
N ILE A 342 -8.66 2.52 6.23
CA ILE A 342 -8.35 3.94 5.99
C ILE A 342 -6.87 4.17 6.25
N ARG A 343 -6.09 4.40 5.19
CA ARG A 343 -4.64 4.62 5.26
C ARG A 343 -4.19 5.54 4.14
N ARG A 344 -3.10 6.27 4.35
CA ARG A 344 -2.51 7.11 3.30
C ARG A 344 -1.75 6.29 2.26
N VAL A 345 -1.73 6.76 1.02
CA VAL A 345 -0.82 6.29 -0.04
C VAL A 345 0.54 6.99 0.08
N CYS A 346 1.59 6.41 -0.50
CA CYS A 346 2.89 7.09 -0.58
C CYS A 346 2.90 8.10 -1.73
N LEU A 347 3.59 9.22 -1.54
CA LEU A 347 3.89 10.16 -2.61
C LEU A 347 5.26 9.82 -3.21
N PRO A 348 5.42 9.86 -4.55
CA PRO A 348 6.71 9.67 -5.19
C PRO A 348 7.59 10.91 -5.00
N GLU A 349 8.90 10.72 -4.99
CA GLU A 349 9.85 11.84 -5.11
C GLU A 349 9.74 12.53 -6.47
N ALA A 350 10.15 13.80 -6.52
CA ALA A 350 10.03 14.62 -7.74
C ALA A 350 10.81 14.04 -8.93
N SER A 351 11.89 13.30 -8.66
CA SER A 351 12.76 12.67 -9.65
C SER A 351 12.30 11.30 -10.12
N VAL A 352 11.32 10.68 -9.45
CA VAL A 352 10.90 9.30 -9.76
C VAL A 352 10.08 9.29 -11.05
N SER A 353 10.44 8.37 -11.95
CA SER A 353 9.69 8.09 -13.16
C SER A 353 9.27 6.63 -13.21
N PHE A 354 8.00 6.38 -13.56
CA PHE A 354 7.51 5.03 -13.83
C PHE A 354 7.67 4.72 -15.31
N GLN A 355 8.27 3.58 -15.62
CA GLN A 355 8.60 3.22 -17.00
C GLN A 355 7.34 2.87 -17.80
N PRO A 356 7.31 3.14 -19.12
CA PRO A 356 6.28 2.61 -20.00
C PRO A 356 6.07 1.10 -19.81
N ASN A 357 4.84 0.64 -20.04
CA ASN A 357 4.41 -0.75 -19.83
C ASN A 357 4.42 -1.24 -18.36
N SER A 358 4.74 -0.37 -17.39
CA SER A 358 4.53 -0.68 -15.97
C SER A 358 3.04 -0.91 -15.69
N THR A 359 2.76 -1.93 -14.87
CA THR A 359 1.40 -2.24 -14.42
C THR A 359 0.97 -1.29 -13.32
N VAL A 360 -0.20 -0.66 -13.50
CA VAL A 360 -0.75 0.35 -12.59
C VAL A 360 -2.24 0.06 -12.37
N TYR A 361 -2.81 0.64 -11.32
CA TYR A 361 -4.20 0.42 -10.95
C TYR A 361 -4.90 1.76 -10.76
N VAL A 362 -6.07 1.91 -11.37
CA VAL A 362 -6.97 3.03 -11.12
C VAL A 362 -8.19 2.53 -10.39
N THR A 363 -8.70 3.34 -9.46
CA THR A 363 -9.88 3.02 -8.66
C THR A 363 -10.80 4.21 -8.58
N GLY A 364 -12.11 3.92 -8.50
CA GLY A 364 -13.09 4.97 -8.34
C GLY A 364 -14.53 4.48 -8.36
N PHE A 365 -15.43 5.45 -8.25
CA PHE A 365 -16.87 5.28 -8.18
C PHE A 365 -17.55 5.84 -9.44
N GLY A 366 -16.79 6.08 -10.51
CA GLY A 366 -17.28 6.62 -11.75
C GLY A 366 -18.18 5.67 -12.52
N ALA A 367 -18.69 6.18 -13.64
CA ALA A 367 -19.59 5.48 -14.53
C ALA A 367 -18.92 4.28 -15.20
N LEU A 368 -19.71 3.24 -15.48
CA LEU A 368 -19.24 2.04 -16.19
C LEU A 368 -19.09 2.25 -17.70
N PHE A 369 -19.67 3.33 -18.23
CA PHE A 369 -19.64 3.70 -19.64
C PHE A 369 -19.85 5.21 -19.75
N TYR A 370 -19.47 5.77 -20.91
CA TYR A 370 -19.60 7.20 -21.16
C TYR A 370 -21.06 7.67 -21.08
N GLY A 371 -21.32 8.73 -20.31
CA GLY A 371 -22.66 9.26 -20.06
C GLY A 371 -23.49 8.48 -19.05
N GLY A 372 -22.93 7.43 -18.42
CA GLY A 372 -23.58 6.71 -17.34
C GLY A 372 -23.48 7.41 -15.98
N GLU A 373 -24.17 6.85 -14.99
CA GLU A 373 -24.18 7.33 -13.60
C GLU A 373 -23.03 6.73 -12.77
N SER A 374 -22.60 7.47 -11.73
CA SER A 374 -21.64 6.98 -10.74
C SER A 374 -22.17 5.75 -9.98
N GLN A 375 -21.26 4.89 -9.57
CA GLN A 375 -21.55 3.65 -8.86
C GLN A 375 -21.42 3.83 -7.35
N ASN A 376 -22.24 3.13 -6.55
CA ASN A 376 -22.12 3.19 -5.08
C ASN A 376 -20.89 2.43 -4.58
N ASP A 377 -20.58 1.29 -5.20
CA ASP A 377 -19.48 0.40 -4.83
C ASP A 377 -18.20 0.77 -5.57
N LEU A 378 -17.09 0.76 -4.84
CA LEU A 378 -15.75 1.05 -5.37
C LEU A 378 -15.34 -0.03 -6.37
N ARG A 379 -14.75 0.41 -7.48
CA ARG A 379 -14.23 -0.47 -8.53
C ARG A 379 -12.76 -0.23 -8.77
N GLU A 380 -12.10 -1.25 -9.32
CA GLU A 380 -10.70 -1.18 -9.74
C GLU A 380 -10.54 -1.65 -11.18
N THR A 381 -9.53 -1.11 -11.85
CA THR A 381 -9.03 -1.71 -13.08
C THR A 381 -7.52 -1.60 -13.19
N ARG A 382 -6.93 -2.57 -13.89
CA ARG A 382 -5.49 -2.66 -14.12
C ARG A 382 -5.16 -2.09 -15.49
N LEU A 383 -4.27 -1.11 -15.52
CA LEU A 383 -3.84 -0.44 -16.74
C LEU A 383 -2.32 -0.57 -16.95
N LYS A 384 -1.86 -0.11 -18.11
CA LYS A 384 -0.45 0.02 -18.47
C LYS A 384 -0.09 1.47 -18.71
N ILE A 385 1.09 1.90 -18.25
CA ILE A 385 1.62 3.20 -18.62
C ILE A 385 1.95 3.19 -20.12
N ILE A 386 1.49 4.21 -20.82
CA ILE A 386 1.76 4.42 -22.25
C ILE A 386 2.88 5.47 -22.36
N SER A 387 3.84 5.24 -23.26
CA SER A 387 4.94 6.19 -23.45
C SER A 387 4.44 7.51 -24.04
N ASP A 388 5.14 8.59 -23.70
CA ASP A 388 4.86 9.92 -24.25
C ASP A 388 4.87 9.91 -25.78
N ASP A 389 5.82 9.21 -26.41
CA ASP A 389 5.94 9.12 -27.87
C ASP A 389 4.69 8.52 -28.52
N VAL A 390 4.06 7.53 -27.88
CA VAL A 390 2.80 6.95 -28.35
C VAL A 390 1.65 7.89 -28.04
N CYS A 391 1.54 8.41 -26.81
CA CYS A 391 0.39 9.22 -26.44
C CYS A 391 0.31 10.55 -27.19
N LYS A 392 1.46 11.09 -27.61
CA LYS A 392 1.59 12.32 -28.42
C LYS A 392 1.48 12.08 -29.93
N GLN A 393 1.18 10.86 -30.39
CA GLN A 393 0.91 10.63 -31.81
C GLN A 393 -0.34 11.43 -32.25
N PRO A 394 -0.38 11.96 -33.49
CA PRO A 394 -1.49 12.80 -33.95
C PRO A 394 -2.87 12.13 -33.89
N HIS A 395 -2.93 10.81 -34.10
CA HIS A 395 -4.18 10.04 -34.04
C HIS A 395 -4.60 9.66 -32.61
N MET A 396 -3.73 9.90 -31.63
CA MET A 396 -3.99 9.74 -30.19
C MET A 396 -4.44 11.10 -29.66
N TYR A 397 -3.57 11.85 -28.98
CA TYR A 397 -3.86 13.19 -28.47
C TYR A 397 -2.94 14.28 -29.04
N GLY A 398 -1.94 13.93 -29.86
CA GLY A 398 -1.09 14.91 -30.51
C GLY A 398 -0.44 15.90 -29.53
N ARG A 399 -0.70 17.20 -29.77
CA ARG A 399 -0.14 18.29 -28.97
C ARG A 399 -0.92 18.59 -27.68
N ASP A 400 -1.99 17.86 -27.39
CA ASP A 400 -2.83 18.11 -26.21
C ASP A 400 -2.24 17.52 -24.93
N ILE A 401 -1.30 16.57 -25.05
CA ILE A 401 -0.52 16.06 -23.91
C ILE A 401 0.59 17.06 -23.57
N LYS A 402 0.41 17.75 -22.45
CA LYS A 402 1.34 18.77 -21.93
C LYS A 402 2.30 18.20 -20.89
N PHE A 403 3.25 19.02 -20.44
CA PHE A 403 4.11 18.68 -19.32
C PHE A 403 3.29 18.47 -18.05
N GLY A 404 3.73 17.54 -17.20
CA GLY A 404 2.98 17.16 -16.01
C GLY A 404 1.73 16.30 -16.31
N MET A 405 1.56 15.80 -17.54
CA MET A 405 0.56 14.80 -17.90
C MET A 405 1.24 13.51 -18.38
N PHE A 406 0.54 12.39 -18.28
CA PHE A 406 0.92 11.14 -18.92
C PHE A 406 -0.31 10.26 -19.15
N CYS A 407 -0.14 9.20 -19.92
CA CYS A 407 -1.26 8.34 -20.33
C CYS A 407 -1.12 6.95 -19.74
N ALA A 408 -2.25 6.36 -19.39
CA ALA A 408 -2.33 4.96 -18.99
C ALA A 408 -3.60 4.32 -19.52
N GLY A 409 -3.50 3.08 -19.99
CA GLY A 409 -4.61 2.37 -20.60
C GLY A 409 -4.14 1.26 -21.53
N TYR A 410 -5.06 0.82 -22.38
CA TYR A 410 -4.77 -0.06 -23.52
C TYR A 410 -5.20 0.65 -24.80
N LEU A 411 -4.48 0.45 -25.90
CA LEU A 411 -4.77 1.13 -27.16
C LEU A 411 -6.06 0.60 -27.80
N GLU A 412 -6.44 -0.63 -27.47
CA GLU A 412 -7.71 -1.24 -27.80
C GLU A 412 -8.89 -0.55 -27.12
N GLY A 413 -8.64 0.25 -26.08
CA GLY A 413 -9.67 0.89 -25.25
C GLY A 413 -10.22 -0.08 -24.19
N ILE A 414 -11.55 -0.05 -24.02
CA ILE A 414 -12.36 -0.90 -23.12
C ILE A 414 -12.15 -0.59 -21.64
N TYR A 415 -10.89 -0.57 -21.17
CA TYR A 415 -10.55 -0.30 -19.78
C TYR A 415 -10.01 1.11 -19.61
N ASP A 416 -10.75 1.92 -18.86
CA ASP A 416 -10.42 3.32 -18.63
C ASP A 416 -11.09 3.84 -17.36
N ALA A 417 -10.64 4.99 -16.88
CA ALA A 417 -11.41 5.79 -15.94
C ALA A 417 -12.54 6.51 -16.69
N CYS A 418 -13.63 6.86 -15.99
CA CYS A 418 -14.76 7.54 -16.60
C CYS A 418 -15.34 8.65 -15.72
N GLY A 419 -16.49 9.21 -16.14
CA GLY A 419 -17.17 10.28 -15.42
C GLY A 419 -17.40 9.91 -13.95
N GLY A 420 -16.89 10.73 -13.03
CA GLY A 420 -16.90 10.48 -11.58
C GLY A 420 -15.59 9.93 -11.01
N ASP A 421 -14.73 9.29 -11.82
CA ASP A 421 -13.41 8.83 -11.37
C ASP A 421 -12.38 9.96 -11.25
N SER A 422 -12.65 11.10 -11.89
CA SER A 422 -11.86 12.33 -11.81
C SER A 422 -11.34 12.63 -10.42
N GLY A 423 -10.05 12.95 -10.29
CA GLY A 423 -9.41 13.19 -9.01
C GLY A 423 -9.04 11.93 -8.21
N GLY A 424 -9.52 10.77 -8.64
CA GLY A 424 -9.17 9.47 -8.07
C GLY A 424 -7.72 9.06 -8.34
N PRO A 425 -7.21 8.06 -7.58
CA PRO A 425 -5.83 7.62 -7.67
C PRO A 425 -5.56 6.74 -8.90
N LEU A 426 -4.42 6.98 -9.54
CA LEU A 426 -3.69 5.97 -10.30
C LEU A 426 -2.43 5.60 -9.52
N VAL A 427 -2.32 4.34 -9.11
CA VAL A 427 -1.25 3.85 -8.23
C VAL A 427 -0.38 2.79 -8.89
N GLY A 428 0.90 2.84 -8.60
CA GLY A 428 1.90 1.83 -8.95
C GLY A 428 2.55 1.28 -7.69
N LYS A 429 3.09 0.06 -7.76
CA LYS A 429 3.79 -0.55 -6.62
C LYS A 429 5.26 -0.77 -6.91
N ASP A 430 6.08 -0.65 -5.88
CA ASP A 430 7.49 -1.04 -5.92
C ASP A 430 7.67 -2.56 -5.71
N LEU A 431 8.94 -3.00 -5.75
CA LEU A 431 9.31 -4.40 -5.53
C LEU A 431 9.04 -4.90 -4.10
N LYS A 432 8.78 -3.99 -3.14
CA LYS A 432 8.50 -4.27 -1.73
C LYS A 432 7.01 -4.16 -1.39
N ASP A 433 6.15 -4.19 -2.42
CA ASP A 433 4.70 -4.06 -2.31
C ASP A 433 4.25 -2.76 -1.60
N THR A 434 5.02 -1.69 -1.76
CA THR A 434 4.63 -0.33 -1.35
C THR A 434 3.98 0.38 -2.52
N TRP A 435 2.81 0.94 -2.29
CA TRP A 435 2.00 1.61 -3.29
C TRP A 435 2.19 3.13 -3.26
N TYR A 436 2.44 3.69 -4.44
CA TYR A 436 2.67 5.12 -4.66
C TYR A 436 1.56 5.69 -5.54
N LEU A 437 1.16 6.92 -5.24
CA LEU A 437 0.28 7.70 -6.09
C LEU A 437 1.09 8.30 -7.24
N ILE A 438 0.96 7.71 -8.42
CA ILE A 438 1.75 8.09 -9.59
C ILE A 438 1.00 9.07 -10.49
N GLY A 439 -0.33 9.00 -10.47
CA GLY A 439 -1.20 9.83 -11.27
C GLY A 439 -2.52 10.14 -10.58
N ILE A 440 -3.18 11.20 -11.04
CA ILE A 440 -4.53 11.59 -10.65
C ILE A 440 -5.39 11.57 -11.91
N VAL A 441 -6.54 10.90 -11.87
CA VAL A 441 -7.48 10.86 -13.01
C VAL A 441 -7.85 12.29 -13.40
N SER A 442 -7.60 12.67 -14.65
CA SER A 442 -7.77 14.06 -15.10
C SER A 442 -8.77 14.17 -16.26
N TRP A 443 -8.48 13.56 -17.42
CA TRP A 443 -9.36 13.65 -18.59
C TRP A 443 -9.12 12.52 -19.60
N GLY A 444 -9.99 12.42 -20.60
CA GLY A 444 -9.89 11.51 -21.75
C GLY A 444 -10.93 11.88 -22.81
N ASP A 445 -10.76 11.39 -24.04
CA ASP A 445 -11.81 11.49 -25.06
C ASP A 445 -12.84 10.39 -24.84
N ASN A 446 -13.92 10.72 -24.15
CA ASN A 446 -14.88 9.76 -23.61
C ASN A 446 -14.18 8.76 -22.67
N CYS A 447 -14.70 7.53 -22.55
CA CYS A 447 -14.11 6.49 -21.71
C CYS A 447 -14.00 5.20 -22.53
N GLY A 448 -12.85 4.52 -22.46
CA GLY A 448 -12.68 3.19 -23.06
C GLY A 448 -12.66 3.19 -24.59
N GLN A 449 -12.36 4.32 -25.23
CA GLN A 449 -12.28 4.43 -26.69
C GLN A 449 -10.93 3.93 -27.22
N LYS A 450 -10.98 3.29 -28.39
CA LYS A 450 -9.77 2.87 -29.11
C LYS A 450 -8.88 4.09 -29.38
N ASN A 451 -7.58 3.94 -29.17
CA ASN A 451 -6.57 4.99 -29.35
C ASN A 451 -6.77 6.24 -28.48
N LYS A 452 -7.63 6.18 -27.46
CA LYS A 452 -7.93 7.30 -26.56
C LYS A 452 -7.81 6.84 -25.10
N PRO A 453 -6.59 6.54 -24.63
CA PRO A 453 -6.37 6.12 -23.25
C PRO A 453 -6.65 7.29 -22.28
N GLY A 454 -6.90 6.98 -21.01
CA GLY A 454 -7.01 8.01 -19.98
C GLY A 454 -5.73 8.83 -19.81
N VAL A 455 -5.90 10.12 -19.55
CA VAL A 455 -4.84 11.09 -19.26
C VAL A 455 -4.87 11.45 -17.79
N TYR A 456 -3.69 11.41 -17.18
CA TYR A 456 -3.50 11.56 -15.74
C TYR A 456 -2.53 12.70 -15.44
N THR A 457 -2.81 13.45 -14.38
CA THR A 457 -1.86 14.42 -13.82
C THR A 457 -0.69 13.67 -13.19
N LYS A 458 0.55 13.94 -13.64
CA LYS A 458 1.78 13.29 -13.16
C LYS A 458 2.18 13.80 -11.78
N VAL A 459 1.92 13.02 -10.73
CA VAL A 459 2.09 13.47 -9.33
C VAL A 459 3.53 13.87 -9.00
N ALA A 460 4.52 13.13 -9.50
CA ALA A 460 5.94 13.46 -9.30
C ALA A 460 6.29 14.88 -9.83
N TYR A 461 5.68 15.30 -10.94
CA TYR A 461 5.88 16.65 -11.49
C TYR A 461 5.37 17.75 -10.55
N TYR A 462 4.34 17.48 -9.76
CA TYR A 462 3.75 18.41 -8.80
C TYR A 462 4.18 18.17 -7.35
N ARG A 463 5.18 17.31 -7.10
CA ARG A 463 5.62 16.92 -5.75
C ARG A 463 5.98 18.12 -4.88
N ASN A 464 6.76 19.06 -5.41
CA ASN A 464 7.17 20.27 -4.71
C ASN A 464 5.98 21.19 -4.41
N TRP A 465 5.02 21.27 -5.33
CA TRP A 465 3.80 22.04 -5.10
C TRP A 465 2.98 21.44 -3.96
N ILE A 466 2.80 20.12 -3.94
CA ILE A 466 2.13 19.41 -2.82
C ILE A 466 2.83 19.74 -1.50
N THR A 467 4.16 19.66 -1.44
CA THR A 467 4.95 20.02 -0.24
C THR A 467 4.69 21.46 0.18
N SER A 468 4.77 22.42 -0.74
CA SER A 468 4.57 23.84 -0.44
C SER A 468 3.18 24.17 0.13
N ARG A 469 2.16 23.36 -0.17
CA ARG A 469 0.78 23.57 0.30
C ARG A 469 0.42 22.78 1.54
N THR A 470 1.09 21.66 1.78
CA THR A 470 0.69 20.68 2.81
C THR A 470 1.76 20.42 3.89
N GLY A 471 3.02 20.73 3.60
CA GLY A 471 4.17 20.39 4.44
C GLY A 471 4.61 18.92 4.37
N LEU A 472 4.09 18.14 3.41
CA LEU A 472 4.37 16.72 3.23
C LEU A 472 5.47 16.43 2.22
#